data_AF-A0A976HQJ2-F1
#
_entry.id   AF-A0A976HQJ2-F1
#
_cell.length_a   1.000
_cell.length_b   1.000
_cell.length_c   1.000
_cell.angle_alpha   90.00
_cell.angle_beta   90.00
_cell.angle_gamma   90.00
#
_symmetry.space_group_name_H-M   'P 1'
#
loop_
_entity.id
_entity.type
_entity.pdbx_description
1 polymer ?
#
loop_
_entity_poly.entity_id
_entity_poly.type
_entity_poly.pdbx_seq_one_letter_code
_entity_poly.pdbx_strand_id
1 'polypeptide(L)'
;MANPSLLILAGDGIGPEVMAEVKRIIAWMGQKRGIHFDVSEDLVGGSAYDVHGVPLADATMAKAQAVDAVLLGAVGGPKYDKLDFSVKPERGLLRLRKEMDLFSNLR
;
A
#
# COMPACT_ATOMS: atom_id res chain seq x y z
N MET A 1 4.89 24.74 6.92
CA MET A 1 3.80 23.75 6.90
C MET A 1 4.45 22.39 6.70
N ALA A 2 3.96 21.34 7.37
CA ALA A 2 4.43 19.98 7.12
C ALA A 2 4.01 19.54 5.71
N ASN A 3 4.83 18.72 5.04
CA ASN A 3 4.43 18.11 3.77
C ASN A 3 3.34 17.06 4.05
N PRO A 4 2.37 16.84 3.14
CA PRO A 4 1.48 15.70 3.24
C PRO A 4 2.27 14.39 3.17
N SER A 5 1.90 13.45 4.02
CA SER A 5 2.55 12.15 4.19
C SER A 5 1.83 11.06 3.39
N LEU A 6 2.60 10.25 2.68
CA LEU A 6 2.11 9.16 1.84
C LEU A 6 2.74 7.83 2.28
N LEU A 7 1.90 6.80 2.42
CA LEU A 7 2.36 5.42 2.52
C LEU A 7 2.11 4.70 1.20
N ILE A 8 3.18 4.21 0.59
CA ILE A 8 3.12 3.39 -0.62
C ILE A 8 3.13 1.91 -0.21
N LEU A 9 2.09 1.20 -0.65
CA LEU A 9 1.93 -0.25 -0.50
C LEU A 9 1.87 -0.87 -1.90
N ALA A 10 3.04 -1.12 -2.48
CA ALA A 10 3.17 -1.58 -3.87
C ALA A 10 2.53 -2.95 -4.12
N GLY A 11 2.66 -3.87 -3.16
CA GLY A 11 2.08 -5.20 -3.18
C GLY A 11 2.69 -6.13 -4.24
N ASP A 12 1.83 -6.82 -5.01
CA ASP A 12 2.17 -7.99 -5.81
C ASP A 12 2.06 -7.73 -7.33
N GLY A 13 2.63 -8.66 -8.11
CA GLY A 13 2.53 -8.64 -9.57
C GLY A 13 3.12 -7.37 -10.17
N ILE A 14 2.33 -6.65 -10.99
CA ILE A 14 2.73 -5.38 -11.61
C ILE A 14 2.70 -4.20 -10.63
N GLY A 15 2.20 -4.38 -9.40
CA GLY A 15 2.07 -3.32 -8.39
C GLY A 15 3.36 -2.54 -8.15
N PRO A 16 4.51 -3.20 -7.88
CA PRO A 16 5.82 -2.53 -7.77
C PRO A 16 6.24 -1.73 -9.01
N GLU A 17 5.95 -2.23 -10.22
CA GLU A 17 6.32 -1.55 -11.47
C GLU A 17 5.54 -0.25 -11.65
N VAL A 18 4.21 -0.30 -11.50
CA VAL A 18 3.38 0.91 -11.64
C VAL A 18 3.67 1.92 -10.54
N MET A 19 3.98 1.45 -9.33
CA MET A 19 4.25 2.31 -8.19
C MET A 19 5.63 2.97 -8.28
N ALA A 20 6.59 2.37 -8.99
CA ALA A 20 7.84 3.04 -9.34
C ALA A 20 7.59 4.29 -10.20
N GLU A 21 6.66 4.23 -11.14
CA GLU A 21 6.27 5.39 -11.96
C GLU A 21 5.55 6.47 -11.14
N VAL A 22 4.71 6.07 -10.16
CA VAL A 22 4.10 7.02 -9.21
C VAL A 22 5.17 7.80 -8.44
N LYS A 23 6.23 7.13 -7.95
CA LYS A 23 7.35 7.80 -7.26
C LYS A 23 8.08 8.80 -8.17
N ARG A 24 8.24 8.47 -9.46
CA ARG A 24 8.83 9.40 -10.45
C ARG A 24 7.98 10.66 -10.63
N ILE A 25 6.65 10.51 -10.68
CA ILE A 25 5.71 11.64 -10.77
C ILE A 25 5.77 12.49 -9.50
N ILE A 26 5.77 11.87 -8.31
CA ILE A 26 5.91 12.59 -7.03
C ILE A 26 7.20 13.43 -7.02
N ALA A 27 8.33 12.83 -7.41
CA ALA A 27 9.60 13.54 -7.49
C ALA A 27 9.56 14.71 -8.49
N TRP A 28 8.93 14.50 -9.64
CA TRP A 28 8.73 15.55 -10.64
C TRP A 28 7.86 16.69 -10.12
N MET A 29 6.77 16.40 -9.39
CA MET A 29 5.91 17.43 -8.78
C MET A 29 6.69 18.29 -7.79
N GLY A 30 7.53 17.69 -6.95
CA GLY A 30 8.43 18.42 -6.06
C GLY A 30 9.37 19.35 -6.84
N GLN A 31 10.03 18.84 -7.88
CA GLN A 31 11.02 19.60 -8.64
C GLN A 31 10.41 20.70 -9.53
N LYS A 32 9.22 20.48 -10.09
CA LYS A 32 8.65 21.38 -11.12
C LYS A 32 7.50 22.24 -10.63
N ARG A 33 6.82 21.82 -9.56
CA ARG A 33 5.64 22.50 -9.02
C ARG A 33 5.82 22.95 -7.56
N GLY A 34 6.90 22.55 -6.89
CA GLY A 34 7.14 22.87 -5.48
C GLY A 34 6.18 22.17 -4.53
N ILE A 35 5.54 21.08 -4.97
CA ILE A 35 4.63 20.28 -4.16
C ILE A 35 5.41 19.07 -3.64
N HIS A 36 5.67 19.06 -2.34
CA HIS A 36 6.46 18.01 -1.70
C HIS A 36 5.57 17.07 -0.89
N PHE A 37 5.97 15.81 -0.84
CA PHE A 37 5.32 14.76 -0.08
C PHE A 37 6.35 13.99 0.72
N ASP A 38 6.02 13.63 1.95
CA ASP A 38 6.84 12.75 2.77
C ASP A 38 6.42 11.31 2.47
N VAL A 39 7.22 10.61 1.66
CA VAL A 39 6.88 9.28 1.14
C VAL A 39 7.56 8.19 1.97
N SER A 40 6.78 7.22 2.44
CA SER A 40 7.24 5.99 3.07
C SER A 40 6.71 4.77 2.31
N GLU A 41 7.38 3.63 2.46
CA GLU A 41 7.02 2.38 1.79
C GLU A 41 6.89 1.24 2.82
N ASP A 42 5.99 0.30 2.56
CA ASP A 42 5.86 -0.94 3.34
C ASP A 42 5.18 -2.05 2.52
N LEU A 43 5.07 -3.25 3.09
CA LEU A 43 4.59 -4.45 2.41
C LEU A 43 3.09 -4.68 2.60
N VAL A 44 2.44 -5.22 1.56
CA VAL A 44 1.05 -5.69 1.60
C VAL A 44 0.86 -6.88 0.67
N GLY A 45 -0.16 -7.70 0.95
CA GLY A 45 -0.54 -8.82 0.11
C GLY A 45 0.43 -10.00 0.23
N GLY A 46 0.72 -10.64 -0.89
CA GLY A 46 1.63 -11.77 -0.98
C GLY A 46 3.05 -11.43 -0.56
N SER A 47 3.55 -10.26 -0.95
CA SER A 47 4.86 -9.75 -0.55
C SER A 47 5.01 -9.63 0.98
N ALA A 48 3.95 -9.21 1.68
CA ALA A 48 3.92 -9.19 3.14
C ALA A 48 3.83 -10.60 3.72
N TYR A 49 3.03 -11.47 3.11
CA TYR A 49 2.91 -12.86 3.54
C TYR A 49 4.25 -13.61 3.46
N ASP A 50 5.02 -13.41 2.39
CA ASP A 50 6.33 -14.03 2.21
C ASP A 50 7.33 -13.63 3.30
N VAL A 51 7.23 -12.41 3.85
CA VAL A 51 8.18 -11.88 4.86
C VAL A 51 7.67 -12.07 6.29
N HIS A 52 6.36 -11.90 6.52
CA HIS A 52 5.75 -11.82 7.84
C HIS A 52 4.76 -12.95 8.14
N GLY A 53 4.44 -13.80 7.16
CA GLY A 53 3.41 -14.85 7.30
C GLY A 53 1.97 -14.31 7.34
N VAL A 54 1.78 -13.01 7.18
CA VAL A 54 0.47 -12.34 7.15
C VAL A 54 0.40 -11.33 6.00
N PRO A 55 -0.78 -11.12 5.39
CA PRO A 55 -0.92 -10.25 4.21
C PRO A 55 -0.88 -8.75 4.55
N LEU A 56 -0.90 -8.39 5.84
CA LEU A 56 -0.69 -7.03 6.34
C LEU A 56 -0.24 -7.09 7.79
N ALA A 57 1.00 -6.67 8.07
CA ALA A 57 1.54 -6.62 9.41
C ALA A 57 0.91 -5.48 10.22
N ASP A 58 0.82 -5.64 11.54
CA ASP A 58 0.28 -4.61 12.44
C ASP A 58 1.10 -3.31 12.40
N ALA A 59 2.42 -3.42 12.23
CA ALA A 59 3.30 -2.27 12.04
C ALA A 59 2.95 -1.48 10.77
N THR A 60 2.61 -2.17 9.68
CA THR A 60 2.18 -1.52 8.43
C THR A 60 0.80 -0.88 8.57
N MET A 61 -0.12 -1.53 9.28
CA MET A 61 -1.43 -0.96 9.59
C MET A 61 -1.31 0.31 10.45
N ALA A 62 -0.42 0.30 11.45
CA ALA A 62 -0.14 1.49 12.26
C ALA A 62 0.42 2.65 11.43
N LYS A 63 1.34 2.37 10.49
CA LYS A 63 1.81 3.39 9.53
C LYS A 63 0.67 3.92 8.67
N ALA A 64 -0.20 3.03 8.16
CA ALA A 64 -1.32 3.41 7.30
C ALA A 64 -2.33 4.33 8.02
N GLN A 65 -2.54 4.16 9.33
CA GLN A 65 -3.36 5.07 10.14
C GLN A 65 -2.68 6.40 10.46
N ALA A 66 -1.35 6.46 10.41
CA ALA A 66 -0.58 7.65 10.79
C ALA A 66 -0.28 8.59 9.61
N VAL A 67 -0.50 8.16 8.36
CA VAL A 67 -0.28 8.97 7.17
C VAL A 67 -1.55 9.65 6.67
N ASP A 68 -1.39 10.70 5.87
CA ASP A 68 -2.52 11.43 5.27
C ASP A 68 -3.18 10.64 4.14
N ALA A 69 -2.42 9.83 3.40
CA ALA A 69 -2.98 8.95 2.36
C ALA A 69 -2.14 7.68 2.12
N VAL A 70 -2.83 6.63 1.68
CA VAL A 70 -2.24 5.36 1.26
C VAL A 70 -2.37 5.20 -0.25
N LEU A 71 -1.27 4.94 -0.93
CA LEU A 71 -1.22 4.58 -2.35
C LEU A 71 -0.96 3.09 -2.47
N LEU A 72 -1.97 2.34 -2.91
CA LEU A 72 -1.89 0.89 -3.05
C LEU A 72 -1.74 0.50 -4.52
N GLY A 73 -0.83 -0.43 -4.81
CA GLY A 73 -0.61 -0.98 -6.15
C GLY A 73 -1.61 -2.09 -6.48
N ALA A 74 -1.16 -3.33 -6.38
CA ALA A 74 -2.02 -4.50 -6.57
C ALA A 74 -1.71 -5.56 -5.51
N VAL A 75 -2.64 -6.46 -5.24
CA VAL A 75 -2.42 -7.61 -4.35
C VAL A 75 -2.96 -8.89 -4.99
N GLY A 76 -2.32 -10.00 -4.71
CA GLY A 76 -2.71 -11.33 -5.20
C GLY A 76 -1.75 -11.92 -6.23
N GLY A 77 -1.96 -13.20 -6.51
CA GLY A 77 -1.21 -13.94 -7.52
C GLY A 77 -1.35 -15.46 -7.34
N PRO A 78 -1.14 -16.26 -8.42
CA PRO A 78 -1.40 -17.71 -8.39
C PRO A 78 -0.61 -18.49 -7.33
N LYS A 79 0.55 -17.94 -6.90
CA LYS A 79 1.37 -18.49 -5.81
C LYS A 79 0.57 -18.67 -4.51
N TYR A 80 -0.44 -17.84 -4.27
CA TYR A 80 -1.16 -17.77 -3.00
C TYR A 80 -2.55 -18.42 -3.03
N ASP A 81 -2.95 -19.04 -4.14
CA ASP A 81 -4.31 -19.56 -4.34
C ASP A 81 -4.71 -20.66 -3.33
N LYS A 82 -3.72 -21.47 -2.93
CA LYS A 82 -3.88 -22.59 -1.99
C LYS A 82 -3.76 -22.18 -0.52
N LEU A 83 -3.46 -20.92 -0.23
CA LEU A 83 -3.41 -20.44 1.15
C LEU A 83 -4.80 -20.47 1.77
N ASP A 84 -4.82 -20.63 3.10
CA ASP A 84 -6.05 -20.46 3.87
C ASP A 84 -6.63 -19.06 3.64
N PHE A 85 -7.96 -18.97 3.60
CA PHE A 85 -8.67 -17.73 3.32
C PHE A 85 -8.28 -16.59 4.27
N SER A 86 -7.94 -16.88 5.53
CA SER A 86 -7.57 -15.87 6.54
C SER A 86 -6.25 -15.15 6.23
N VAL A 87 -5.36 -15.77 5.46
CA VAL A 87 -4.01 -15.25 5.16
C VAL A 87 -3.81 -14.96 3.67
N LYS A 88 -4.86 -15.03 2.85
CA LYS A 88 -4.77 -14.66 1.44
C LYS A 88 -4.40 -13.18 1.25
N PRO A 89 -3.65 -12.81 0.20
CA PRO A 89 -3.24 -11.43 -0.07
C PRO A 89 -4.36 -10.39 0.00
N GLU A 90 -5.55 -10.72 -0.51
CA GLU A 90 -6.72 -9.84 -0.56
C GLU A 90 -7.24 -9.48 0.84
N ARG A 91 -6.93 -10.29 1.87
CA ARG A 91 -7.27 -9.99 3.26
C ARG A 91 -6.55 -8.75 3.77
N GLY A 92 -5.34 -8.47 3.29
CA GLY A 92 -4.63 -7.23 3.61
C GLY A 92 -5.42 -6.00 3.16
N LEU A 93 -5.94 -6.01 1.92
CA LEU A 93 -6.78 -4.95 1.39
C LEU A 93 -8.09 -4.78 2.16
N LEU A 94 -8.77 -5.89 2.49
CA LEU A 94 -10.01 -5.85 3.26
C LEU A 94 -9.79 -5.31 4.68
N ARG A 95 -8.66 -5.68 5.30
CA ARG A 95 -8.26 -5.18 6.62
C ARG A 95 -8.02 -3.67 6.58
N LEU A 96 -7.22 -3.18 5.62
CA LEU A 96 -6.99 -1.74 5.42
C LEU A 96 -8.31 -0.96 5.32
N ARG A 97 -9.22 -1.41 4.44
CA ARG A 97 -10.52 -0.73 4.26
C ARG A 97 -11.34 -0.68 5.54
N LYS A 98 -11.37 -1.78 6.30
CA LYS A 98 -12.15 -1.88 7.54
C LYS A 98 -11.56 -1.00 8.65
N GLU A 99 -10.25 -1.08 8.88
CA GLU A 99 -9.59 -0.41 10.01
C GLU A 99 -9.35 1.09 9.76
N MET A 100 -9.34 1.52 8.50
CA MET A 100 -9.30 2.94 8.11
C MET A 100 -10.69 3.53 7.85
N ASP A 101 -11.77 2.77 8.09
CA ASP A 101 -13.16 3.18 7.88
C ASP A 101 -13.47 3.72 6.46
N LEU A 102 -12.93 3.06 5.44
CA LEU A 102 -13.06 3.46 4.03
C LEU A 102 -14.38 2.95 3.41
N PHE A 103 -15.50 3.51 3.88
CA PHE A 103 -16.84 3.08 3.44
C PHE A 103 -17.22 3.57 2.03
N SER A 104 -16.70 4.71 1.59
CA SER A 104 -17.01 5.31 0.29
C SER A 104 -15.98 4.91 -0.75
N ASN A 105 -16.43 4.21 -1.79
CA ASN A 105 -15.59 3.84 -2.93
C ASN A 105 -16.06 4.56 -4.21
N LEU A 106 -15.25 5.51 -4.69
CA LEU A 106 -15.46 6.20 -5.96
C LEU A 106 -14.71 5.47 -7.07
N ARG A 107 -15.38 5.18 -8.19
CA ARG A 107 -14.82 4.51 -9.38
C ARG A 107 -15.22 5.24 -10.65
#